data_AF-A0A523NRZ0-F1
#
_entry.id   AF-A0A523NRZ0-F1
#
_cell.length_a   1.000
_cell.length_b   1.000
_cell.length_c   1.000
_cell.angle_alpha   90.00
_cell.angle_beta   90.00
_cell.angle_gamma   90.00
#
_symmetry.space_group_name_H-M   'P 1'
#
loop_
_entity.id
_entity.type
_entity.pdbx_description
1 polymer ?
#
loop_
_entity_poly.entity_id
_entity_poly.type
_entity_poly.pdbx_seq_one_letter_code
_entity_poly.pdbx_strand_id
1 'polypeptide(L)'
;MDTDLQIKLRIFKSDKRAYYSLLFLLTAFLLTLPAEFISNVRPLLLVVDGKPYFPIFIAYSEKDFGGVLPSEPDYKSKRFLRLLAGEAEPLANSPGLDLSDFEEDSGFTLSLDDFEEDEPAESQQKVSEPAPLSVNGDARDFWTIWPLVRYDYKYIPTESKTGQVALAAPYEKLSPDKSRMLESSWRDGHYLGTDDRGRDVLARLIYG
;
A
#
# COMPACT_ATOMS: atom_id res chain seq x y z
N MET A 1 46.68 1.03 -15.22
CA MET A 1 46.23 1.59 -13.93
C MET A 1 46.85 2.97 -13.82
N ASP A 2 46.03 4.01 -13.74
CA ASP A 2 46.50 5.40 -13.72
C ASP A 2 47.35 5.70 -12.48
N THR A 3 48.61 6.03 -12.71
CA THR A 3 49.62 6.31 -11.68
C THR A 3 49.23 7.51 -10.81
N ASP A 4 48.53 8.48 -11.40
CA ASP A 4 48.02 9.68 -10.73
C ASP A 4 46.95 9.36 -9.68
N LEU A 5 46.03 8.44 -10.00
CA LEU A 5 44.99 7.96 -9.09
C LEU A 5 45.61 7.31 -7.85
N GLN A 6 46.66 6.51 -8.03
CA GLN A 6 47.33 5.86 -6.91
C GLN A 6 48.05 6.85 -5.99
N ILE A 7 48.66 7.90 -6.55
CA ILE A 7 49.32 8.96 -5.78
C ILE A 7 48.28 9.75 -4.97
N LYS A 8 47.18 10.16 -5.60
CA LYS A 8 46.07 10.87 -4.92
C LYS A 8 45.48 10.04 -3.79
N LEU A 9 45.26 8.74 -4.01
CA LEU A 9 44.69 7.83 -3.01
C LEU A 9 45.64 7.61 -1.82
N ARG A 10 46.96 7.64 -2.06
CA ARG A 10 47.98 7.57 -1.00
C ARG A 10 48.00 8.84 -0.14
N ILE A 11 47.95 10.02 -0.77
CA ILE A 11 47.86 11.31 -0.06
C ILE A 11 46.59 11.34 0.79
N PHE A 12 45.46 10.93 0.20
CA PHE A 12 44.18 10.84 0.89
C PHE A 12 44.22 9.90 2.11
N LYS A 13 44.79 8.70 1.98
CA LYS A 13 44.95 7.74 3.09
C LYS A 13 45.92 8.22 4.18
N SER A 14 46.83 9.14 3.87
CA SER A 14 47.80 9.67 4.85
C SER A 14 47.17 10.68 5.82
N ASP A 15 46.09 11.35 5.41
CA ASP A 15 45.35 12.27 6.28
C ASP A 15 44.25 11.52 7.06
N LYS A 16 44.44 11.43 8.38
CA LYS A 16 43.48 10.78 9.28
C LYS A 16 42.11 11.48 9.27
N ARG A 17 42.06 12.81 9.13
CA ARG A 17 40.79 13.57 9.11
C ARG A 17 40.02 13.27 7.85
N ALA A 18 40.70 13.26 6.70
CA ALA A 18 40.11 12.93 5.41
C ALA A 18 39.54 11.50 5.40
N TYR A 19 40.26 10.55 5.99
CA TYR A 19 39.80 9.16 6.14
C TYR A 19 38.51 9.06 6.98
N TYR A 20 38.45 9.71 8.16
CA TYR A 20 37.24 9.69 8.99
C TYR A 20 36.06 10.43 8.35
N SER A 21 36.30 11.54 7.64
CA SER A 21 35.22 12.21 6.91
C SER A 21 34.67 11.36 5.78
N LEU A 22 35.53 10.63 5.07
CA LEU A 22 35.07 9.66 4.07
C LEU A 22 34.33 8.51 4.73
N LEU A 23 34.80 7.98 5.85
CA LEU A 23 34.09 6.92 6.57
C LEU A 23 32.71 7.38 7.03
N PHE A 24 32.60 8.59 7.58
CA PHE A 24 31.32 9.16 7.99
C PHE A 24 30.39 9.35 6.79
N LEU A 25 30.86 9.98 5.72
CA LEU A 25 30.06 10.23 4.51
C LEU A 25 29.66 8.91 3.85
N LEU A 26 30.57 7.96 3.74
CA LEU A 26 30.31 6.62 3.20
C LEU A 26 29.26 5.90 4.07
N THR A 27 29.36 5.97 5.39
CA THR A 27 28.38 5.37 6.30
C THR A 27 27.01 6.02 6.12
N ALA A 28 26.94 7.36 6.09
CA ALA A 28 25.69 8.08 5.84
C ALA A 28 25.09 7.71 4.47
N PHE A 29 25.91 7.63 3.43
CA PHE A 29 25.50 7.23 2.09
C PHE A 29 25.01 5.77 2.02
N LEU A 30 25.71 4.83 2.67
CA LEU A 30 25.25 3.45 2.77
C LEU A 30 24.00 3.29 3.62
N LEU A 31 23.73 4.20 4.56
CA LEU A 31 22.48 4.22 5.33
C LEU A 31 21.31 4.75 4.50
N THR A 32 21.54 5.60 3.50
CA THR A 32 20.47 6.11 2.63
C THR A 32 20.09 5.16 1.50
N LEU A 33 21.02 4.36 0.98
CA LEU A 33 20.74 3.42 -0.12
C LEU A 33 19.64 2.38 0.19
N PRO A 34 19.57 1.74 1.37
CA PRO A 34 18.55 0.75 1.69
C PRO A 34 17.26 1.39 2.24
N ALA A 35 16.95 2.65 1.94
CA ALA A 35 15.70 3.28 2.38
C ALA A 35 14.46 2.45 1.98
N GLU A 36 14.47 1.90 0.76
CA GLU A 36 13.41 1.00 0.26
C GLU A 36 13.32 -0.35 0.99
N PHE A 37 14.37 -0.77 1.70
CA PHE A 37 14.34 -1.96 2.56
C PHE A 37 13.86 -1.65 3.97
N ILE A 38 14.10 -0.43 4.46
CA ILE A 38 13.71 -0.01 5.80
C ILE A 38 12.23 0.43 5.82
N SER A 39 11.81 1.14 4.77
CA SER A 39 10.49 1.77 4.66
C SER A 39 9.81 1.36 3.36
N ASN A 40 8.88 0.41 3.42
CA ASN A 40 8.16 -0.05 2.24
C ASN A 40 6.75 -0.56 2.59
N VAL A 41 5.85 -0.47 1.61
CA VAL A 41 4.50 -1.07 1.66
C VAL A 41 4.55 -2.53 1.22
N ARG A 42 5.60 -2.94 0.51
CA ARG A 42 5.79 -4.34 0.09
C ARG A 42 6.45 -5.14 1.22
N PRO A 43 5.94 -6.34 1.55
CA PRO A 43 6.65 -7.23 2.47
C PRO A 43 7.95 -7.71 1.83
N LEU A 44 8.94 -8.00 2.67
CA LEU A 44 10.23 -8.56 2.24
C LEU A 44 10.07 -9.99 1.74
N LEU A 45 9.24 -10.77 2.45
CA LEU A 45 8.91 -12.16 2.14
C LEU A 45 7.43 -12.39 2.45
N LEU A 46 6.74 -13.04 1.53
CA LEU A 46 5.37 -13.52 1.69
C LEU A 46 5.37 -14.99 1.27
N VAL A 47 4.98 -15.89 2.17
CA VAL A 47 4.82 -17.30 1.83
C VAL A 47 3.34 -17.62 1.83
N VAL A 48 2.84 -18.22 0.75
CA VAL A 48 1.44 -18.62 0.58
C VAL A 48 1.42 -20.07 0.11
N ASP A 49 0.74 -20.96 0.83
CA ASP A 49 0.65 -22.40 0.51
C ASP A 49 2.03 -23.05 0.27
N GLY A 50 3.03 -22.65 1.07
CA GLY A 50 4.41 -23.12 0.96
C GLY A 50 5.24 -22.51 -0.18
N LYS A 51 4.69 -21.62 -1.00
CA LYS A 51 5.43 -20.92 -2.08
C LYS A 51 5.96 -19.57 -1.59
N PRO A 52 7.28 -19.31 -1.66
CA PRO A 52 7.85 -18.03 -1.26
C PRO A 52 7.76 -17.00 -2.39
N TYR A 53 7.31 -15.80 -2.04
CA TYR A 53 7.22 -14.62 -2.89
C TYR A 53 8.06 -13.50 -2.27
N PHE A 54 8.79 -12.76 -3.11
CA PHE A 54 9.60 -11.61 -2.70
C PHE A 54 9.12 -10.31 -3.37
N PRO A 55 7.99 -9.72 -2.91
CA PRO A 55 7.40 -8.53 -3.53
C PRO A 55 8.34 -7.33 -3.64
N ILE A 56 9.30 -7.20 -2.73
CA ILE A 56 10.28 -6.11 -2.79
C ILE A 56 11.12 -6.11 -4.08
N PHE A 57 11.44 -7.29 -4.63
CA PHE A 57 12.26 -7.40 -5.84
C PHE A 57 11.43 -7.57 -7.11
N ILE A 58 10.22 -8.13 -6.99
CA ILE A 58 9.38 -8.53 -8.12
C ILE A 58 7.94 -8.06 -7.85
N ALA A 59 7.36 -7.32 -8.78
CA ALA A 59 5.97 -6.93 -8.70
C ALA A 59 5.06 -8.14 -9.03
N TYR A 60 4.18 -8.50 -8.09
CA TYR A 60 3.17 -9.55 -8.27
C TYR A 60 1.79 -8.93 -8.40
N SER A 61 0.93 -9.59 -9.18
CA SER A 61 -0.47 -9.24 -9.32
C SER A 61 -1.33 -9.98 -8.30
N GLU A 62 -2.54 -9.49 -8.05
CA GLU A 62 -3.49 -10.19 -7.16
C GLU A 62 -3.86 -11.58 -7.68
N LYS A 63 -3.85 -11.76 -9.02
CA LYS A 63 -4.08 -13.06 -9.68
C LYS A 63 -3.05 -14.12 -9.29
N ASP A 64 -1.81 -13.72 -9.02
CA ASP A 64 -0.74 -14.66 -8.63
C ASP A 64 -1.01 -15.30 -7.26
N PHE A 65 -1.85 -14.67 -6.45
CA PHE A 65 -2.34 -15.15 -5.16
C PHE A 65 -3.74 -15.77 -5.24
N GLY A 66 -4.33 -15.88 -6.43
CA GLY A 66 -5.68 -16.42 -6.64
C GLY A 66 -6.80 -15.38 -6.59
N GLY A 67 -6.46 -14.09 -6.70
CA GLY A 67 -7.45 -13.01 -6.88
C GLY A 67 -7.87 -12.80 -8.32
N VAL A 68 -8.67 -11.76 -8.53
CA VAL A 68 -9.26 -11.44 -9.84
C VAL A 68 -8.60 -10.25 -10.52
N LEU A 69 -7.94 -9.37 -9.75
CA LEU A 69 -7.39 -8.12 -10.28
C LEU A 69 -6.01 -8.30 -10.94
N PRO A 70 -5.79 -7.73 -12.14
CA PRO A 70 -4.49 -7.73 -12.80
C PRO A 70 -3.53 -6.66 -12.26
N SER A 71 -3.89 -5.95 -11.20
CA SER A 71 -3.07 -4.94 -10.54
C SER A 71 -2.28 -5.53 -9.37
N GLU A 72 -1.26 -4.79 -8.93
CA GLU A 72 -0.56 -5.11 -7.68
C GLU A 72 -1.54 -5.01 -6.49
N PRO A 73 -1.57 -6.01 -5.59
CA PRO A 73 -2.45 -5.96 -4.43
C PRO A 73 -1.94 -4.96 -3.38
N ASP A 74 -2.86 -4.36 -2.64
CA ASP A 74 -2.50 -3.70 -1.39
C ASP A 74 -2.25 -4.77 -0.31
N TYR A 75 -0.98 -5.09 -0.08
CA TYR A 75 -0.53 -6.10 0.88
C TYR A 75 -0.99 -5.85 2.33
N LYS A 76 -1.40 -4.62 2.68
CA LYS A 76 -1.85 -4.25 4.03
C LYS A 76 -3.36 -4.20 4.18
N SER A 77 -4.09 -4.14 3.07
CA SER A 77 -5.54 -4.08 3.09
C SER A 77 -6.14 -5.34 3.74
N LYS A 78 -7.21 -5.18 4.52
CA LYS A 78 -7.96 -6.34 5.04
C LYS A 78 -8.45 -7.24 3.89
N ARG A 79 -8.82 -6.63 2.76
CA ARG A 79 -9.23 -7.35 1.55
C ARG A 79 -8.18 -8.36 1.09
N PHE A 80 -6.93 -7.94 0.92
CA PHE A 80 -5.88 -8.86 0.48
C PHE A 80 -5.57 -9.92 1.54
N LEU A 81 -5.60 -9.55 2.83
CA LEU A 81 -5.40 -10.52 3.92
C LEU A 81 -6.51 -11.59 3.95
N ARG A 82 -7.76 -11.23 3.65
CA ARG A 82 -8.89 -12.17 3.51
C ARG A 82 -8.72 -13.09 2.32
N LEU A 83 -8.28 -12.54 1.19
CA LEU A 83 -7.94 -13.32 0.00
C LEU A 83 -6.85 -14.35 0.31
N LEU A 84 -5.80 -13.95 1.03
CA LEU A 84 -4.78 -14.88 1.51
C LEU A 84 -5.35 -15.90 2.49
N ALA A 85 -6.30 -15.53 3.34
CA ALA A 85 -6.97 -16.46 4.25
C ALA A 85 -7.95 -17.42 3.55
N GLY A 86 -8.21 -17.26 2.25
CA GLY A 86 -9.19 -18.06 1.52
C GLY A 86 -10.65 -17.65 1.79
N GLU A 87 -10.88 -16.48 2.37
CA GLU A 87 -12.22 -15.93 2.55
C GLU A 87 -12.74 -15.36 1.23
N ALA A 88 -13.99 -15.68 0.89
CA ALA A 88 -14.63 -15.12 -0.29
C ALA A 88 -14.84 -13.61 -0.14
N GLU A 89 -14.58 -12.86 -1.21
CA GLU A 89 -14.93 -11.44 -1.30
C GLU A 89 -16.40 -11.26 -0.91
N PRO A 90 -16.74 -10.36 0.03
CA PRO A 90 -18.12 -9.99 0.23
C PRO A 90 -18.62 -9.39 -1.08
N LEU A 91 -19.45 -10.15 -1.81
CA LEU A 91 -20.11 -9.71 -3.03
C LEU A 91 -20.68 -8.31 -2.79
N ALA A 92 -20.10 -7.31 -3.47
CA ALA A 92 -20.74 -6.13 -4.05
C ALA A 92 -21.97 -5.50 -3.34
N ASN A 93 -22.02 -5.46 -2.01
CA ASN A 93 -23.06 -4.74 -1.25
C ASN A 93 -22.47 -3.67 -0.32
N SER A 94 -21.37 -3.03 -0.71
CA SER A 94 -20.93 -1.77 -0.10
C SER A 94 -20.06 -0.94 -1.04
N PRO A 95 -20.67 -0.19 -1.98
CA PRO A 95 -20.30 1.19 -2.14
C PRO A 95 -21.11 2.02 -1.14
N GLY A 96 -20.43 2.72 -0.23
CA GLY A 96 -21.01 3.87 0.47
C GLY A 96 -21.24 5.05 -0.48
N LEU A 97 -21.82 4.79 -1.65
CA LEU A 97 -22.54 5.78 -2.43
C LEU A 97 -23.99 5.52 -2.11
N ASP A 98 -24.45 6.18 -1.06
CA ASP A 98 -25.87 6.32 -0.78
C ASP A 98 -26.45 7.20 -1.90
N LEU A 99 -26.87 6.57 -3.00
CA LEU A 99 -27.48 7.27 -4.14
C LEU A 99 -28.85 7.87 -3.75
N SER A 100 -29.37 7.56 -2.57
CA SER A 100 -30.56 8.23 -2.03
C SER A 100 -30.33 9.67 -1.62
N ASP A 101 -29.08 10.13 -1.41
CA ASP A 101 -28.77 11.55 -1.18
C ASP A 101 -28.81 12.39 -2.47
N PHE A 102 -28.97 11.76 -3.65
CA PHE A 102 -29.15 12.45 -4.93
C PHE A 102 -30.62 12.55 -5.37
N GLU A 103 -31.59 12.08 -4.55
CA GLU A 103 -33.03 12.20 -4.84
C GLU A 103 -33.67 13.49 -4.32
N GLU A 104 -32.92 14.59 -4.18
CA GLU A 104 -33.49 15.92 -3.96
C GLU A 104 -32.90 16.93 -4.95
N ASP A 105 -33.26 16.78 -6.23
CA ASP A 105 -33.75 17.90 -7.03
C ASP A 105 -34.36 17.36 -8.34
N SER A 106 -35.69 17.32 -8.35
CA SER A 106 -36.48 17.06 -9.55
C SER A 106 -36.19 18.13 -10.61
N GLY A 107 -35.52 17.72 -11.69
CA GLY A 107 -35.37 18.55 -12.88
C GLY A 107 -34.33 18.02 -13.86
N PHE A 108 -34.65 16.90 -14.52
CA PHE A 108 -33.96 16.20 -15.64
C PHE A 108 -33.53 14.77 -15.30
N THR A 109 -34.50 13.85 -15.32
CA THR A 109 -34.22 12.40 -15.43
C THR A 109 -34.13 12.05 -16.92
N LEU A 110 -32.91 11.85 -17.44
CA LEU A 110 -32.74 11.12 -18.70
C LEU A 110 -32.99 9.64 -18.41
N SER A 111 -34.21 9.16 -18.68
CA SER A 111 -34.53 7.73 -18.64
C SER A 111 -33.89 7.03 -19.84
N LEU A 112 -33.33 5.83 -19.62
CA LEU A 112 -32.79 4.99 -20.69
C LEU A 112 -33.88 4.58 -21.72
N ASP A 113 -35.15 4.74 -21.35
CA ASP A 113 -36.33 4.53 -22.20
C ASP A 113 -36.58 5.66 -23.23
N ASP A 114 -35.86 6.78 -23.16
CA ASP A 114 -36.01 7.92 -24.10
C ASP A 114 -35.15 7.78 -25.38
N PHE A 115 -34.52 6.60 -25.54
CA PHE A 115 -33.76 6.19 -26.73
C PHE A 115 -34.46 5.02 -27.42
N GLU A 116 -35.70 5.21 -27.87
CA GLU A 116 -36.29 4.36 -28.91
C GLU A 116 -36.31 5.15 -30.23
N GLU A 117 -35.30 4.93 -31.07
CA GLU A 117 -35.40 5.20 -32.50
C GLU A 117 -34.63 4.11 -33.27
N ASP A 118 -35.32 3.57 -34.27
CA ASP A 118 -35.07 2.32 -35.01
C ASP A 118 -33.66 2.19 -35.60
N GLU A 119 -33.08 0.97 -35.59
CA GLU A 119 -32.34 0.30 -36.70
C GLU A 119 -31.82 -1.10 -36.23
N PRO A 120 -31.66 -2.10 -37.12
CA PRO A 120 -31.80 -3.52 -36.76
C PRO A 120 -30.49 -4.24 -36.39
N ALA A 121 -30.65 -5.20 -35.47
CA ALA A 121 -29.96 -6.48 -35.32
C ALA A 121 -28.50 -6.59 -35.80
N GLU A 122 -27.54 -6.33 -34.90
CA GLU A 122 -26.29 -7.09 -34.86
C GLU A 122 -25.95 -7.57 -33.44
N SER A 123 -25.67 -8.87 -33.39
CA SER A 123 -25.41 -9.73 -32.25
C SER A 123 -24.50 -9.16 -31.16
N GLN A 124 -25.03 -8.97 -29.95
CA GLN A 124 -24.23 -8.88 -28.74
C GLN A 124 -24.17 -10.23 -28.04
N GLN A 125 -22.95 -10.75 -27.95
CA GLN A 125 -22.58 -11.97 -27.26
C GLN A 125 -23.09 -11.95 -25.82
N LYS A 126 -23.77 -13.04 -25.46
CA LYS A 126 -24.02 -13.51 -24.10
C LYS A 126 -22.76 -13.32 -23.26
N VAL A 127 -22.68 -12.25 -22.47
CA VAL A 127 -21.66 -12.10 -21.43
C VAL A 127 -21.96 -13.21 -20.44
N SER A 128 -21.16 -14.26 -20.52
CA SER A 128 -21.08 -15.28 -19.50
C SER A 128 -20.85 -14.59 -18.17
N GLU A 129 -21.83 -14.72 -17.27
CA GLU A 129 -21.60 -14.75 -15.83
C GLU A 129 -20.28 -15.49 -15.60
N PRO A 130 -19.21 -14.84 -15.07
CA PRO A 130 -18.07 -15.61 -14.64
C PRO A 130 -18.59 -16.50 -13.51
N ALA A 131 -18.59 -17.81 -13.77
CA ALA A 131 -18.91 -18.83 -12.79
C ALA A 131 -18.27 -18.46 -11.45
N PRO A 132 -18.99 -18.60 -10.32
CA PRO A 132 -18.36 -18.45 -9.02
C PRO A 132 -17.25 -19.50 -8.95
N LEU A 133 -16.00 -19.05 -9.11
CA LEU A 133 -14.85 -19.90 -8.88
C LEU A 133 -14.93 -20.29 -7.42
N SER A 134 -15.15 -21.59 -7.17
CA SER A 134 -15.24 -22.10 -5.82
C SER A 134 -13.90 -21.87 -5.14
N VAL A 135 -13.85 -20.86 -4.29
CA VAL A 135 -12.78 -20.73 -3.31
C VAL A 135 -13.01 -21.89 -2.35
N ASN A 136 -12.25 -22.97 -2.52
CA ASN A 136 -12.19 -24.03 -1.51
C ASN A 136 -11.88 -23.33 -0.19
N GLY A 137 -12.82 -23.39 0.76
CA GLY A 137 -12.78 -22.73 2.07
C GLY A 137 -11.75 -23.33 3.02
N ASP A 138 -10.64 -23.82 2.49
CA ASP A 138 -9.50 -24.23 3.28
C ASP A 138 -8.66 -22.98 3.55
N ALA A 139 -8.54 -22.62 4.82
CA ALA A 139 -7.70 -21.50 5.25
C ALA A 139 -6.26 -21.76 4.77
N ARG A 140 -5.80 -20.96 3.81
CA ARG A 140 -4.45 -21.10 3.27
C ARG A 140 -3.45 -20.70 4.34
N ASP A 141 -2.37 -21.46 4.43
CA ASP A 141 -1.28 -21.12 5.34
C ASP A 141 -0.44 -19.99 4.72
N PHE A 142 -0.37 -18.86 5.40
CA PHE A 142 0.45 -17.74 4.97
C PHE A 142 1.15 -17.04 6.13
N TRP A 143 2.35 -16.56 5.85
CA TRP A 143 3.11 -15.73 6.78
C TRP A 143 3.92 -14.68 6.02
N THR A 144 4.19 -13.56 6.68
CA THR A 144 4.83 -12.39 6.08
C THR A 144 5.96 -11.86 6.95
N ILE A 145 7.04 -11.43 6.29
CA ILE A 145 8.11 -10.62 6.91
C ILE A 145 7.99 -9.21 6.36
N TRP A 146 7.80 -8.26 7.26
CA TRP A 146 7.66 -6.85 6.92
C TRP A 146 8.98 -6.09 7.14
N PRO A 147 9.21 -5.01 6.37
CA PRO A 147 10.22 -4.02 6.74
C PRO A 147 9.88 -3.36 8.10
N LEU A 148 10.87 -2.68 8.68
CA LEU A 148 10.72 -2.00 9.98
C LEU A 148 9.61 -0.95 9.94
N VAL A 149 9.60 -0.15 8.88
CA VAL A 149 8.55 0.84 8.59
C VAL A 149 7.71 0.29 7.44
N ARG A 150 6.45 0.00 7.73
CA ARG A 150 5.53 -0.68 6.79
C ARG A 150 4.82 0.30 5.85
N TYR A 151 5.44 1.43 5.57
CA TYR A 151 4.86 2.54 4.82
C TYR A 151 5.90 3.10 3.87
N ASP A 152 5.41 3.65 2.77
CA ASP A 152 6.17 4.37 1.77
C ASP A 152 5.79 5.86 1.82
N TYR A 153 6.67 6.74 1.34
CA TYR A 153 6.49 8.19 1.37
C TYR A 153 5.28 8.67 0.54
N LYS A 154 4.82 7.85 -0.42
CA LYS A 154 3.67 8.13 -1.29
C LYS A 154 2.38 7.46 -0.82
N TYR A 155 2.46 6.35 -0.09
CA TYR A 155 1.31 5.52 0.25
C TYR A 155 0.36 6.24 1.22
N ILE A 156 -0.94 6.14 0.93
CA ILE A 156 -2.02 6.65 1.77
C ILE A 156 -2.82 5.45 2.26
N PRO A 157 -2.89 5.19 3.57
CA PRO A 157 -3.68 4.10 4.10
C PRO A 157 -5.16 4.34 3.80
N THR A 158 -5.87 3.35 3.28
CA THR A 158 -7.33 3.42 3.13
C THR A 158 -8.04 2.95 4.41
N GLU A 159 -7.35 2.15 5.22
CA GLU A 159 -7.88 1.54 6.44
C GLU A 159 -6.96 1.85 7.63
N SER A 160 -7.57 2.07 8.79
CA SER A 160 -6.87 2.24 10.07
C SER A 160 -7.61 1.45 11.16
N LYS A 161 -6.88 0.99 12.17
CA LYS A 161 -7.44 0.38 13.39
C LYS A 161 -7.97 1.47 14.33
N THR A 162 -7.32 2.63 14.32
CA THR A 162 -7.71 3.78 15.16
C THR A 162 -8.90 4.58 14.58
N GLY A 163 -9.29 4.30 13.33
CA GLY A 163 -10.36 5.01 12.63
C GLY A 163 -9.93 6.38 12.08
N GLN A 164 -8.64 6.72 12.16
CA GLN A 164 -8.07 7.92 11.54
C GLN A 164 -6.91 7.57 10.62
N VAL A 165 -7.02 8.06 9.39
CA VAL A 165 -5.96 7.95 8.38
C VAL A 165 -5.14 9.24 8.35
N ALA A 166 -5.80 10.40 8.29
CA ALA A 166 -5.15 11.72 8.24
C ALA A 166 -5.04 12.37 9.61
N LEU A 167 -3.96 13.15 9.80
CA LEU A 167 -3.68 13.90 11.03
C LEU A 167 -3.62 13.01 12.28
N ALA A 168 -3.26 11.74 12.14
CA ALA A 168 -3.11 10.82 13.26
C ALA A 168 -1.88 11.22 14.07
N ALA A 169 -2.05 11.46 15.36
CA ALA A 169 -0.98 11.90 16.25
C ALA A 169 -0.28 10.68 16.90
N PRO A 170 1.02 10.76 17.20
CA PRO A 170 1.76 9.68 17.86
C PRO A 170 1.36 9.47 19.33
N TYR A 171 0.50 10.33 19.87
CA TYR A 171 -0.06 10.24 21.21
C TYR A 171 -1.59 10.20 21.15
N GLU A 172 -2.20 9.70 22.22
CA GLU A 172 -3.65 9.67 22.34
C GLU A 172 -4.22 11.08 22.42
N LYS A 173 -5.27 11.36 21.66
CA LYS A 173 -5.90 12.69 21.63
C LYS A 173 -7.41 12.57 21.72
N LEU A 174 -8.04 13.58 22.28
CA LEU A 174 -9.50 13.65 22.31
C LEU A 174 -10.01 13.98 20.90
N SER A 175 -11.05 13.28 20.43
CA SER A 175 -11.73 13.60 19.18
C SER A 175 -12.19 15.07 19.18
N PRO A 176 -12.24 15.77 18.02
CA PRO A 176 -12.76 17.13 17.94
C PRO A 176 -14.15 17.29 18.58
N ASP A 177 -14.98 16.27 18.44
CA ASP A 177 -16.33 16.16 19.01
C ASP A 177 -16.35 15.82 20.51
N LYS A 178 -15.19 15.61 21.14
CA LYS A 178 -15.02 15.21 22.55
C LYS A 178 -15.74 13.94 23.00
N SER A 179 -16.31 13.20 22.05
CA SER A 179 -17.10 11.99 22.30
C SER A 179 -16.26 10.74 22.49
N ARG A 180 -15.05 10.68 21.91
CA ARG A 180 -14.18 9.50 21.93
C ARG A 180 -12.70 9.88 22.09
N MET A 181 -11.95 9.04 22.81
CA MET A 181 -10.49 9.07 22.82
C MET A 181 -9.98 8.39 21.54
N LEU A 182 -9.13 9.09 20.80
CA LEU A 182 -8.43 8.56 19.64
C LEU A 182 -7.12 7.95 20.11
N GLU A 183 -6.94 6.67 19.81
CA GLU A 183 -5.73 5.96 20.14
C GLU A 183 -4.52 6.51 19.35
N SER A 184 -3.32 6.26 19.86
CA SER A 184 -2.08 6.66 19.18
C SER A 184 -1.95 6.01 17.79
N SER A 185 -1.46 6.79 16.83
CA SER A 185 -1.13 6.36 15.47
C SER A 185 -0.12 5.21 15.43
N TRP A 186 0.59 4.94 16.53
CA TRP A 186 1.51 3.81 16.67
C TRP A 186 0.80 2.45 16.49
N ARG A 187 -0.49 2.35 16.84
CA ARG A 187 -1.27 1.10 16.70
C ARG A 187 -1.47 0.70 15.24
N ASP A 188 -1.47 1.69 14.37
CA ASP A 188 -1.49 1.53 12.91
C ASP A 188 -0.08 1.37 12.33
N GLY A 189 0.97 1.69 13.10
CA GLY A 189 2.36 1.65 12.67
C GLY A 189 2.89 3.00 12.17
N HIS A 190 2.14 4.08 12.40
CA HIS A 190 2.54 5.44 12.09
C HIS A 190 3.29 6.06 13.29
N TYR A 191 4.59 5.80 13.42
CA TYR A 191 5.35 6.14 14.62
C TYR A 191 5.51 7.64 14.88
N LEU A 192 5.57 8.47 13.82
CA LEU A 192 5.63 9.94 13.95
C LEU A 192 4.30 10.61 13.59
N GLY A 193 3.25 9.83 13.36
CA GLY A 193 1.95 10.31 12.90
C GLY A 193 1.85 10.43 11.37
N THR A 194 0.75 11.01 10.92
CA THR A 194 0.45 11.21 9.50
C THR A 194 0.28 12.69 9.14
N ASP A 195 0.55 13.03 7.88
CA ASP A 195 0.37 14.39 7.35
C ASP A 195 -1.11 14.74 7.07
N ASP A 196 -1.32 15.90 6.43
CA ASP A 196 -2.64 16.40 6.02
C ASP A 196 -3.40 15.48 5.05
N ARG A 197 -2.67 14.65 4.30
CA ARG A 197 -3.21 13.67 3.35
C ARG A 197 -3.24 12.24 3.91
N GLY A 198 -2.76 12.02 5.13
CA GLY A 198 -2.65 10.69 5.74
C GLY A 198 -1.41 9.89 5.38
N ARG A 199 -0.40 10.51 4.75
CA ARG A 199 0.89 9.86 4.48
C ARG A 199 1.71 9.78 5.75
N ASP A 200 2.52 8.73 5.87
CA ASP A 200 3.36 8.51 7.04
C ASP A 200 4.53 9.51 7.11
N VAL A 201 4.65 10.19 8.26
CA VAL A 201 5.70 11.21 8.46
C VAL A 201 7.09 10.60 8.60
N LEU A 202 7.21 9.42 9.24
CA LEU A 202 8.50 8.75 9.42
C LEU A 202 9.05 8.24 8.08
N ALA A 203 8.20 7.61 7.26
CA ALA A 203 8.56 7.16 5.93
C ALA A 203 9.09 8.33 5.10
N ARG A 204 8.38 9.47 5.11
CA ARG A 204 8.84 10.69 4.41
C ARG A 204 10.19 11.18 4.91
N LEU A 205 10.45 11.12 6.22
CA LEU A 205 11.75 11.49 6.78
C LEU A 205 12.88 10.55 6.33
N ILE A 206 12.60 9.25 6.19
CA ILE A 206 13.57 8.26 5.73
C ILE A 206 13.91 8.47 4.25
N TYR A 207 12.93 8.82 3.42
CA TYR A 207 13.12 9.04 1.98
C TYR A 207 13.69 10.43 1.62
N GLY A 208 13.43 11.46 2.44
CA GLY A 208 13.90 12.84 2.21
C GLY A 208 12.91 13.71 1.46
#